data_AF-A0A5K1A557-F1
#
_entry.id   AF-A0A5K1A557-F1
#
_cell.length_a   1.000
_cell.length_b   1.000
_cell.length_c   1.000
_cell.angle_alpha   90.00
_cell.angle_beta   90.00
_cell.angle_gamma   90.00
#
_symmetry.space_group_name_H-M   'P 1'
#
loop_
_entity.id
_entity.type
_entity.pdbx_description
1 polymer ?
#
loop_
_entity_poly.entity_id
_entity_poly.type
_entity_poly.pdbx_seq_one_letter_code
_entity_poly.pdbx_strand_id
1 'polypeptide(L)' 'NFLQLVFSAENSGRLLKYNPAKKETTVLLNNIAFPNGVSMSKDKSFLVFSECSVG' A
#
# COMPACT_ATOMS: atom_id res chain seq x y z
N ASN A 1 7.41 -6.35 15.02
CA ASN A 1 8.32 -5.26 15.39
C ASN A 1 7.85 -3.98 14.67
N PHE A 2 7.00 -3.16 15.30
CA PHE A 2 6.43 -1.96 14.66
C PHE A 2 7.45 -0.82 14.57
N LEU A 3 8.15 -0.52 15.67
CA LEU A 3 9.15 0.54 15.70
C LEU A 3 10.27 0.32 14.69
N GLN A 4 10.73 -0.93 14.51
CA GLN A 4 11.72 -1.24 13.48
C GLN A 4 11.21 -0.91 12.07
N LEU A 5 9.95 -1.20 11.74
CA LEU A 5 9.36 -0.87 10.44
C LEU A 5 9.27 0.64 10.20
N VAL A 6 8.96 1.41 11.25
CA VAL A 6 8.92 2.87 11.19
C VAL A 6 10.32 3.44 10.93
N PHE A 7 11.35 2.95 11.63
CA PHE A 7 12.72 3.49 11.54
C PHE A 7 13.55 2.96 10.38
N SER A 8 13.33 1.72 9.94
CA SER A 8 14.06 1.15 8.82
C SER A 8 13.60 1.70 7.47
N ALA A 9 12.38 2.27 7.42
CA ALA A 9 11.70 2.66 6.20
C ALA A 9 11.76 1.57 5.12
N GLU A 10 11.65 0.31 5.56
CA GLU A 10 11.71 -0.83 4.66
C GLU A 10 10.63 -0.71 3.58
N ASN A 11 11.03 -0.83 2.33
CA ASN A 11 10.19 -0.60 1.15
C ASN A 11 9.49 -1.86 0.65
N SER A 12 9.35 -2.92 1.44
CA SER A 12 8.71 -4.16 1.01
C SER A 12 7.17 -4.07 0.88
N GLY A 13 6.58 -2.91 1.19
CA GLY A 13 5.15 -2.63 1.09
C GLY A 13 4.62 -2.69 -0.34
N ARG A 14 3.35 -3.07 -0.48
CA ARG A 14 2.65 -3.25 -1.76
C ARG A 14 1.21 -2.77 -1.68
N LEU A 15 0.72 -2.17 -2.76
CA LEU A 15 -0.70 -1.91 -2.98
C LEU A 15 -1.30 -3.03 -3.83
N LEU A 16 -2.34 -3.68 -3.32
CA LEU A 16 -2.94 -4.86 -3.95
C LEU A 16 -4.37 -4.58 -4.38
N LYS A 17 -4.74 -5.12 -5.55
CA LYS A 17 -6.13 -5.27 -5.99
C LYS A 17 -6.53 -6.72 -5.87
N TYR A 18 -7.66 -6.98 -5.22
CA TYR A 18 -8.24 -8.33 -5.12
C TYR A 18 -9.51 -8.44 -5.96
N ASN A 19 -9.61 -9.49 -6.78
CA ASN A 19 -10.83 -9.88 -7.48
C ASN A 19 -11.45 -11.11 -6.80
N PRO A 20 -12.54 -10.95 -6.02
CA PRO A 20 -13.14 -12.07 -5.28
C PRO A 20 -13.79 -13.13 -6.18
N ALA A 21 -14.30 -12.76 -7.36
CA ALA A 21 -14.94 -13.70 -8.27
C ALA A 21 -13.94 -14.70 -8.88
N LYS A 22 -12.71 -14.24 -9.14
CA LYS A 22 -11.63 -15.07 -9.71
C LYS A 22 -10.63 -15.57 -8.66
N LYS A 23 -10.71 -15.06 -7.43
CA LYS A 23 -9.72 -15.29 -6.36
C LYS A 23 -8.30 -14.87 -6.77
N GLU A 24 -8.20 -13.81 -7.57
CA GLU A 24 -6.93 -13.29 -8.10
C GLU A 24 -6.50 -12.04 -7.34
N THR A 25 -5.19 -11.93 -7.10
CA THR A 25 -4.56 -10.73 -6.54
C THR A 25 -3.60 -10.14 -7.55
N THR A 26 -3.68 -8.84 -7.77
CA THR A 26 -2.79 -8.09 -8.65
C THR A 26 -2.02 -7.05 -7.83
N VAL A 27 -0.71 -6.95 -8.05
CA VAL A 27 0.11 -5.86 -7.50
C VAL A 27 -0.11 -4.62 -8.37
N LEU A 28 -0.64 -3.55 -7.78
CA LEU A 28 -0.81 -2.25 -8.45
C LEU A 28 0.43 -1.37 -8.32
N LEU A 29 1.06 -1.41 -7.14
CA LEU A 29 2.28 -0.68 -6.83
C LEU A 29 3.12 -1.50 -5.84
N ASN A 30 4.43 -1.47 -6.02
CA ASN A 30 5.41 -2.10 -5.14
C ASN A 30 6.37 -1.05 -4.58
N ASN A 31 7.28 -1.47 -3.72
CA ASN A 31 8.35 -0.64 -3.19
C ASN A 31 7.86 0.51 -2.29
N ILE A 32 6.74 0.29 -1.57
CA ILE A 32 6.13 1.31 -0.70
C ILE A 32 6.77 1.23 0.69
N ALA A 33 7.35 2.34 1.16
CA ALA A 33 7.93 2.43 2.49
C ALA A 33 6.83 2.54 3.54
N PHE A 34 6.77 1.57 4.46
CA PHE A 34 5.84 1.54 5.59
C PHE A 34 4.40 2.03 5.26
N PRO A 35 3.63 1.24 4.47
CA PRO A 35 2.30 1.65 4.00
C PRO A 35 1.26 1.62 5.13
N ASN A 36 0.71 2.78 5.47
CA ASN A 36 -0.11 2.94 6.70
C ASN A 36 -1.60 3.19 6.46
N GLY A 37 -2.02 3.37 5.22
CA GLY A 37 -3.42 3.65 4.92
C GLY A 37 -3.69 3.70 3.43
N VAL A 38 -4.94 3.39 3.07
CA VAL A 38 -5.47 3.51 1.72
C VAL A 38 -6.95 3.89 1.79
N SER A 39 -7.41 4.75 0.88
CA SER A 39 -8.81 5.11 0.73
C SER A 39 -9.16 5.30 -0.75
N MET A 40 -10.37 4.88 -1.14
CA MET A 40 -10.87 4.95 -2.51
C MET A 40 -11.80 6.17 -2.66
N SER A 41 -11.67 6.88 -3.77
CA SER A 41 -12.66 7.90 -4.17
C SER A 41 -14.06 7.30 -4.29
N LYS A 42 -15.10 8.11 -4.05
CA LYS A 42 -16.50 7.65 -4.09
C LYS A 42 -16.89 7.10 -5.47
N ASP A 43 -16.38 7.70 -6.54
CA ASP A 43 -16.60 7.30 -7.93
C ASP A 43 -15.60 6.24 -8.43
N LYS A 44 -14.66 5.82 -7.57
CA LYS A 44 -13.62 4.81 -7.85
C LYS A 44 -12.65 5.20 -8.98
N SER A 45 -12.54 6.49 -9.30
CA SER A 45 -11.63 7.00 -10.32
C SER A 45 -10.17 7.04 -9.85
N PHE A 46 -9.95 7.26 -8.55
CA PHE A 46 -8.62 7.25 -7.92
C PHE A 46 -8.67 6.67 -6.50
N LEU A 47 -7.48 6.41 -5.95
CA LEU A 47 -7.26 6.11 -4.54
C LEU A 47 -6.15 7.00 -4.00
N VAL A 48 -6.14 7.19 -2.68
CA VAL A 48 -5.05 7.81 -1.94
C VAL A 48 -4.45 6.77 -1.01
N PHE A 49 -3.14 6.81 -0.81
CA PHE A 49 -2.44 5.96 0.15
C PHE A 49 -1.36 6.77 0.86
N SER A 50 -0.93 6.28 2.02
CA SER A 50 0.12 6.92 2.83
C SER A 50 1.36 6.03 2.86
N GLU A 51 2.52 6.63 2.58
CA GLU A 51 3.83 6.01 2.73
C GLU A 51 4.72 6.86 3.63
N CYS A 52 5.74 6.25 4.22
CA CYS A 52 6.78 6.96 4.95
C CYS A 52 7.81 7.51 3.95
N SER A 53 8.18 8.78 4.08
CA SER A 53 9.27 9.38 3.30
C SER A 53 10.52 9.43 4.16
N VAL A 54 11.64 8.95 3.62
CA VAL A 54 12.96 9.22 4.19
C VAL A 54 13.49 10.43 3.45
N GLY A 55 13.71 11.53 4.18
CA GLY A 55 14.32 12.75 3.65
C GLY A 55 15.77 12.57 3.26
#